data_AF-A0A7M3X1W7-F1
#
_entry.id   AF-A0A7M3X1W7-F1
#
_cell.length_a   1.000
_cell.length_b   1.000
_cell.length_c   1.000
_cell.angle_alpha   90.00
_cell.angle_beta   90.00
_cell.angle_gamma   90.00
#
_symmetry.space_group_name_H-M   'P 1'
#
loop_
_entity.id
_entity.type
_entity.pdbx_description
1 polymer ?
#
loop_
_entity_poly.entity_id
_entity_poly.type
_entity_poly.pdbx_seq_one_letter_code
_entity_poly.pdbx_strand_id
1 'polypeptide(L)'
;MSNAGYNVIRCPACSRCHGRRGAPSSCPHCGQRLTEHGVIVKTVTSAEALRIEVALQNTPSELRDMLRKKMMDKDPISDFSDEVPSRTMGGWVQDSKDDEGIITVETLQHTLDKNHSDLDVNDVIEQAEVQGMLVRISEGRWMLLE
;
A
#
# COMPACT_ATOMS: atom_id res chain seq x y z
N MET A 1 -7.71 -34.92 -10.60
CA MET A 1 -8.32 -33.59 -10.47
C MET A 1 -7.90 -33.01 -9.13
N SER A 2 -6.77 -32.31 -9.07
CA SER A 2 -6.17 -31.85 -7.81
C SER A 2 -6.82 -30.56 -7.34
N ASN A 3 -7.51 -30.61 -6.19
CA ASN A 3 -8.14 -29.48 -5.51
C ASN A 3 -7.21 -28.26 -5.47
N ALA A 4 -7.56 -27.20 -6.20
CA ALA A 4 -6.84 -25.94 -6.21
C ALA A 4 -7.15 -25.14 -4.93
N GLY A 5 -6.57 -25.57 -3.80
CA GLY A 5 -6.70 -24.90 -2.51
C GLY A 5 -5.98 -23.55 -2.45
N TYR A 6 -6.33 -22.74 -1.44
CA TYR A 6 -5.62 -21.52 -1.09
C TYR A 6 -4.37 -21.89 -0.29
N ASN A 7 -3.19 -21.69 -0.85
CA ASN A 7 -1.92 -22.11 -0.26
C ASN A 7 -1.07 -20.91 0.13
N VAL A 8 -0.49 -20.98 1.33
CA VAL A 8 0.59 -20.11 1.79
C VAL A 8 1.91 -20.75 1.40
N ILE A 9 2.67 -20.06 0.57
CA ILE A 9 3.90 -20.57 -0.03
C ILE A 9 5.06 -19.72 0.46
N ARG A 10 6.07 -20.33 1.06
CA ARG A 10 7.31 -19.67 1.45
C ARG A 10 8.33 -19.76 0.32
N CYS A 11 8.85 -18.61 -0.09
CA CYS A 11 9.95 -18.55 -1.04
C CYS A 11 11.25 -19.04 -0.37
N PRO A 12 11.98 -20.00 -0.94
CA PRO A 12 13.25 -20.45 -0.37
C PRO A 12 14.35 -19.38 -0.45
N ALA A 13 14.28 -18.46 -1.42
CA ALA A 13 15.30 -17.43 -1.62
C ALA A 13 15.16 -16.25 -0.65
N CYS A 14 13.99 -15.63 -0.57
CA CYS A 14 13.76 -14.46 0.29
C CYS A 14 13.07 -14.78 1.61
N SER A 15 12.73 -16.06 1.87
CA SER A 15 11.97 -16.51 3.05
C SER A 15 10.59 -15.88 3.25
N ARG A 16 10.12 -15.01 2.34
CA ARG A 16 8.80 -14.37 2.42
C ARG A 16 7.70 -15.36 2.04
N CYS A 17 6.58 -15.28 2.76
CA CYS A 17 5.38 -16.06 2.49
C CYS A 17 4.42 -15.29 1.59
N HIS A 18 3.75 -16.01 0.68
CA HIS A 18 2.79 -15.45 -0.26
C HIS A 18 1.58 -16.36 -0.39
N GLY A 19 0.40 -15.75 -0.57
CA GLY A 19 -0.83 -16.51 -0.78
C GLY A 19 -1.06 -16.77 -2.27
N ARG A 20 -1.44 -18.00 -2.63
CA ARG A 20 -1.77 -18.33 -4.02
C ARG A 20 -2.84 -19.41 -4.11
N ARG A 21 -3.65 -19.33 -5.17
CA ARG A 21 -4.56 -20.40 -5.58
C ARG A 21 -3.89 -21.21 -6.69
N GLY A 22 -3.63 -22.50 -6.46
CA GLY A 22 -2.90 -23.36 -7.40
C GLY A 22 -1.36 -23.24 -7.37
N ALA A 23 -0.69 -23.82 -8.38
CA ALA A 23 0.77 -24.01 -8.40
C ALA A 23 1.55 -22.74 -8.80
N PRO A 24 2.54 -22.28 -8.00
CA PRO A 24 3.28 -21.02 -8.22
C PRO A 24 4.28 -21.09 -9.38
N SER A 25 4.31 -20.05 -10.22
CA SER A 25 5.33 -19.91 -11.28
C SER A 25 6.58 -19.19 -10.76
N SER A 26 6.40 -18.11 -10.00
CA SER A 26 7.49 -17.30 -9.43
C SER A 26 7.05 -16.56 -8.15
N CYS A 27 8.04 -16.15 -7.35
CA CYS A 27 7.88 -15.33 -6.17
C CYS A 27 7.58 -13.89 -6.60
N PRO A 28 6.49 -13.27 -6.11
CA PRO A 28 6.15 -11.89 -6.46
C PRO A 28 7.10 -10.86 -5.84
N HIS A 29 7.89 -11.23 -4.84
CA HIS A 29 8.82 -10.32 -4.17
C HIS A 29 10.20 -10.29 -4.82
N CYS A 30 10.78 -11.47 -5.13
CA CYS A 30 12.17 -11.56 -5.62
C CYS A 30 12.29 -12.18 -7.03
N GLY A 31 11.17 -12.55 -7.66
CA GLY A 31 11.17 -13.15 -9.00
C GLY A 31 11.61 -14.62 -9.07
N GLN A 32 12.10 -15.21 -7.98
CA GLN A 32 12.55 -16.61 -7.93
C GLN A 32 11.47 -17.57 -8.45
N ARG A 33 11.82 -18.46 -9.37
CA ARG A 33 10.89 -19.49 -9.88
C ARG A 33 10.52 -20.46 -8.75
N LEU A 34 9.22 -20.73 -8.60
CA LEU A 34 8.65 -21.53 -7.49
C LEU A 34 8.10 -22.89 -7.94
N THR A 35 8.30 -23.25 -9.22
CA THR A 35 7.65 -24.35 -9.94
C THR A 35 7.64 -25.68 -9.19
N GLU A 36 8.76 -26.05 -8.56
CA GLU A 36 8.90 -27.32 -7.82
C GLU A 36 9.50 -27.15 -6.41
N HIS A 37 9.87 -25.91 -6.05
CA HIS A 37 10.60 -25.59 -4.81
C HIS A 37 9.87 -24.60 -3.90
N GLY A 38 8.63 -24.21 -4.23
CA GLY A 38 7.78 -23.45 -3.32
C GLY A 38 7.36 -24.31 -2.13
N VAL A 39 7.78 -23.96 -0.92
CA VAL A 39 7.40 -24.70 0.29
C VAL A 39 5.99 -24.29 0.69
N ILE A 40 5.02 -25.20 0.58
CA ILE A 40 3.66 -24.97 1.10
C ILE A 40 3.74 -25.04 2.63
N VAL A 41 3.53 -23.90 3.28
CA VAL A 41 3.55 -23.76 4.74
C VAL A 41 2.18 -24.08 5.33
N LYS A 42 1.10 -23.70 4.63
CA LYS A 42 -0.27 -23.94 5.06
C LYS A 42 -1.24 -23.93 3.89
N THR A 43 -2.29 -24.73 3.97
CA THR A 43 -3.46 -24.65 3.06
C THR A 43 -4.67 -24.20 3.86
N VAL A 44 -5.44 -23.26 3.32
CA VAL A 44 -6.64 -22.70 3.93
C VAL A 44 -7.83 -22.82 2.97
N THR A 45 -9.04 -22.62 3.50
CA THR A 45 -10.30 -22.86 2.79
C THR A 45 -10.90 -21.61 2.13
N SER A 46 -10.41 -20.41 2.45
CA SER A 46 -10.92 -19.14 1.90
C SER A 46 -9.80 -18.14 1.59
N ALA A 47 -10.09 -17.20 0.70
CA ALA A 47 -9.16 -16.10 0.36
C ALA A 47 -8.90 -15.16 1.56
N GLU A 48 -9.89 -14.97 2.42
CA GLU A 48 -9.76 -14.16 3.63
C GLU A 48 -8.79 -14.79 4.64
N ALA A 49 -8.97 -16.09 4.94
CA ALA A 49 -8.06 -16.83 5.79
C ALA A 49 -6.63 -16.85 5.21
N LEU A 50 -6.50 -16.85 3.88
CA LEU A 50 -5.21 -16.80 3.20
C LEU A 50 -4.48 -15.48 3.45
N ARG A 51 -5.18 -14.35 3.34
CA ARG A 51 -4.59 -13.03 3.62
C ARG A 51 -4.11 -12.93 5.06
N ILE A 52 -4.93 -13.37 6.02
CA ILE A 52 -4.58 -13.38 7.45
C ILE A 52 -3.34 -14.23 7.70
N GLU A 53 -3.32 -15.46 7.19
CA GLU A 53 -2.19 -16.37 7.43
C GLU A 53 -0.89 -15.84 6.81
N VAL A 54 -0.95 -15.30 5.59
CA VAL A 54 0.23 -14.70 4.94
C VAL A 54 0.79 -13.57 5.78
N ALA A 55 -0.08 -12.68 6.32
CA ALA A 55 0.34 -11.58 7.18
C ALA A 55 1.02 -12.11 8.45
N LEU A 56 0.41 -13.08 9.14
CA LEU A 56 0.96 -13.66 10.37
C LEU A 56 2.31 -14.35 10.14
N GLN A 57 2.45 -15.13 9.07
CA GLN A 57 3.72 -15.83 8.74
C GLN A 57 4.85 -14.86 8.39
N ASN A 58 4.51 -13.71 7.81
CA ASN A 58 5.43 -12.65 7.46
C ASN A 58 5.72 -11.66 8.61
N THR A 59 5.06 -11.84 9.75
CA THR A 59 5.22 -11.02 10.95
C THR A 59 6.16 -11.71 11.93
N PRO A 60 7.14 -10.99 12.51
CA PRO A 60 7.98 -11.49 13.59
C PRO A 60 7.16 -12.05 14.76
N SER A 61 7.70 -13.06 15.45
CA SER A 61 7.01 -13.77 16.55
C SER A 61 6.49 -12.82 17.62
N GLU A 62 7.26 -11.79 17.93
CA GLU A 62 7.03 -10.82 19.00
C GLU A 62 5.78 -9.97 18.71
N LEU A 63 5.43 -9.79 17.43
CA LEU A 63 4.32 -8.94 16.98
C LEU A 63 3.10 -9.74 16.50
N ARG A 64 3.22 -11.07 16.39
CA ARG A 64 2.21 -11.92 15.77
C ARG A 64 0.90 -11.96 16.55
N ASP A 65 0.96 -12.00 17.88
CA ASP A 65 -0.23 -12.05 18.72
C ASP A 65 -0.96 -10.70 18.78
N MET A 66 -0.21 -9.60 18.79
CA MET A 66 -0.76 -8.26 18.68
C MET A 66 -1.45 -8.06 17.34
N LEU A 67 -0.84 -8.49 16.23
CA LEU A 67 -1.45 -8.44 14.91
C LEU A 67 -2.70 -9.33 14.82
N ARG A 68 -2.64 -10.56 15.34
CA ARG A 68 -3.79 -11.46 15.35
C ARG A 68 -4.98 -10.83 16.07
N LYS A 69 -4.75 -10.23 17.23
CA LYS A 69 -5.79 -9.54 18.00
C LYS A 69 -6.42 -8.41 17.18
N LYS A 70 -5.59 -7.52 16.61
CA LYS A 70 -6.04 -6.42 15.75
C LYS A 70 -6.82 -6.86 14.50
N MET A 71 -6.49 -8.02 13.92
CA MET A 71 -7.19 -8.55 12.74
C MET A 71 -8.52 -9.24 13.08
N MET A 72 -8.71 -9.65 14.35
CA MET A 72 -9.94 -10.29 14.83
C MET A 72 -10.92 -9.29 15.44
N ASP A 73 -10.42 -8.18 15.96
CA ASP A 73 -11.23 -7.04 16.36
C ASP A 73 -11.90 -6.46 15.11
N LYS A 74 -13.24 -6.37 15.13
CA LYS A 74 -14.06 -5.81 14.04
C LYS A 74 -13.96 -4.29 13.95
N ASP A 75 -13.25 -3.67 14.88
CA ASP A 75 -12.95 -2.26 14.81
C ASP A 75 -12.00 -2.04 13.63
N PRO A 76 -12.32 -1.12 12.71
CA PRO A 76 -11.45 -0.82 11.59
C PRO A 76 -10.05 -0.53 12.13
N ILE A 77 -9.01 -1.13 11.52
CA ILE A 77 -7.58 -0.89 11.82
C ILE A 77 -7.15 0.53 11.37
N SER A 78 -8.12 1.43 11.23
CA SER A 78 -7.97 2.71 10.63
C SER A 78 -8.62 3.76 11.54
N ASP A 79 -7.76 4.52 12.20
CA ASP A 79 -7.99 5.95 12.40
C ASP A 79 -7.79 6.72 11.08
N PHE A 80 -7.92 6.05 9.92
CA PHE A 80 -8.00 6.68 8.59
C PHE A 80 -9.41 7.25 8.36
N SER A 81 -10.04 7.83 9.39
CA SER A 81 -11.26 8.62 9.19
C SER A 81 -10.99 9.88 8.37
N ASP A 82 -9.72 10.26 8.17
CA ASP A 82 -9.30 11.43 7.40
C ASP A 82 -8.39 11.09 6.20
N GLU A 83 -8.38 9.84 5.71
CA GLU A 83 -7.78 9.60 4.39
C GLU A 83 -8.72 10.14 3.31
N VAL A 84 -8.47 11.38 2.90
CA VAL A 84 -8.91 11.86 1.60
C VAL A 84 -8.51 10.78 0.58
N PRO A 85 -9.47 10.22 -0.17
CA PRO A 85 -9.18 9.15 -1.11
C PRO A 85 -8.00 9.55 -2.00
N SER A 86 -7.01 8.68 -2.18
CA SER A 86 -5.80 8.97 -2.97
C SER A 86 -6.09 9.52 -4.37
N ARG A 87 -7.25 9.20 -4.94
CA ARG A 87 -7.75 9.79 -6.20
C ARG A 87 -8.11 11.28 -6.08
N THR A 88 -8.68 11.68 -4.96
CA THR A 88 -9.09 13.06 -4.69
C THR A 88 -7.88 13.95 -4.42
N MET A 89 -6.92 13.47 -3.62
CA MET A 89 -5.65 14.17 -3.39
C MET A 89 -4.85 14.33 -4.68
N GLY A 90 -4.74 13.29 -5.51
CA GLY A 90 -4.08 13.39 -6.82
C GLY A 90 -4.74 14.42 -7.74
N GLY A 91 -6.08 14.50 -7.72
CA GLY A 91 -6.83 15.54 -8.44
C GLY A 91 -6.52 16.94 -7.92
N TRP A 92 -6.51 17.15 -6.60
CA TRP A 92 -6.19 18.44 -6.01
C TRP A 92 -4.76 18.90 -6.31
N VAL A 93 -3.78 18.00 -6.26
CA VAL A 93 -2.40 18.33 -6.63
C VAL A 93 -2.31 18.68 -8.12
N GLN A 94 -3.05 17.99 -8.99
CA GLN A 94 -3.13 18.34 -10.42
C GLN A 94 -3.79 19.70 -10.67
N ASP A 95 -4.85 20.02 -9.94
CA ASP A 95 -5.61 21.27 -10.06
C ASP A 95 -4.89 22.48 -9.44
N SER A 96 -3.83 22.25 -8.65
CA SER A 96 -3.06 23.29 -7.95
C SER A 96 -1.88 23.86 -8.74
N LYS A 97 -1.72 23.47 -10.01
CA LYS A 97 -0.68 24.02 -10.87
C LYS A 97 -1.03 25.47 -11.24
N ASP A 98 -0.03 26.35 -11.17
CA ASP A 98 -0.11 27.66 -11.78
C ASP A 98 0.01 27.59 -13.31
N ASP A 99 -0.07 28.74 -13.97
CA ASP A 99 0.04 28.86 -15.44
C ASP A 99 1.41 28.37 -15.99
N GLU A 100 2.43 28.26 -15.13
CA GLU A 100 3.76 27.73 -15.47
C GLU A 100 3.90 26.23 -15.14
N GLY A 101 2.86 25.59 -14.62
CA GLY A 101 2.87 24.18 -14.21
C GLY A 101 3.54 23.93 -12.86
N ILE A 102 3.77 24.98 -12.07
CA ILE A 102 4.42 24.93 -10.76
C ILE A 102 3.38 24.91 -9.66
N ILE A 103 3.67 24.14 -8.62
CA ILE A 103 2.87 24.04 -7.41
C ILE A 103 3.64 24.69 -6.27
N THR A 104 2.97 25.54 -5.50
CA THR A 104 3.48 26.14 -4.27
C THR A 104 2.53 25.82 -3.13
N VAL A 105 2.95 26.10 -1.89
CA VAL A 105 2.07 25.99 -0.71
C VAL A 105 0.81 26.85 -0.92
N GLU A 106 0.94 28.03 -1.52
CA GLU A 106 -0.17 28.96 -1.73
C GLU A 106 -1.16 28.41 -2.76
N THR A 107 -0.70 27.88 -3.89
CA THR A 107 -1.59 27.34 -4.93
C THR A 107 -2.32 26.08 -4.46
N LEU A 108 -1.65 25.24 -3.67
CA LEU A 108 -2.24 24.04 -3.10
C LEU A 108 -3.21 24.36 -1.95
N GLN A 109 -2.87 25.32 -1.07
CA GLN A 109 -3.79 25.80 -0.03
C GLN A 109 -5.08 26.32 -0.64
N HIS A 110 -4.99 27.15 -1.69
CA HIS A 110 -6.15 27.67 -2.39
C HIS A 110 -7.03 26.55 -2.97
N THR A 111 -6.43 25.48 -3.49
CA THR A 111 -7.18 24.32 -3.98
C THR A 111 -7.83 23.54 -2.84
N LEU A 112 -7.16 23.33 -1.71
CA LEU A 112 -7.76 22.68 -0.54
C LEU A 112 -8.94 23.47 0.02
N ASP A 113 -8.78 24.80 0.16
CA ASP A 113 -9.82 25.70 0.63
C ASP A 113 -11.05 25.67 -0.29
N LYS A 114 -10.83 25.69 -1.61
CA LYS A 114 -11.89 25.59 -2.62
C LYS A 114 -12.66 24.26 -2.56
N ASN A 115 -11.99 23.19 -2.13
CA ASN A 115 -12.59 21.87 -1.99
C ASN A 115 -13.12 21.58 -0.58
N HIS A 116 -13.13 22.59 0.32
CA HIS A 116 -13.56 22.46 1.72
C HIS A 116 -12.82 21.33 2.46
N SER A 117 -11.53 21.18 2.20
CA SER A 117 -10.68 20.18 2.85
C SER A 117 -9.95 20.76 4.05
N ASP A 118 -9.99 20.07 5.19
CA ASP A 118 -9.25 20.44 6.41
C ASP A 118 -7.84 19.80 6.46
N LEU A 119 -7.29 19.43 5.30
CA LEU A 119 -5.97 18.78 5.22
C LEU A 119 -4.86 19.82 5.37
N ASP A 120 -3.77 19.44 6.04
CA ASP A 120 -2.56 20.25 6.07
C ASP A 120 -1.84 20.20 4.72
N VAL A 121 -1.53 21.38 4.16
CA VAL A 121 -0.88 21.51 2.86
C VAL A 121 0.50 20.86 2.84
N ASN A 122 1.26 20.96 3.93
CA ASN A 122 2.60 20.38 4.00
C ASN A 122 2.52 18.85 4.01
N ASP A 123 1.58 18.29 4.75
CA ASP A 123 1.34 16.84 4.77
C ASP A 123 1.00 16.31 3.35
N VAL A 124 0.16 17.05 2.61
CA VAL A 124 -0.18 16.71 1.21
C VAL A 124 1.04 16.78 0.29
N ILE A 125 1.88 17.81 0.44
CA ILE A 125 3.12 17.96 -0.36
C ILE A 125 4.10 16.83 -0.04
N GLU A 126 4.34 16.55 1.24
CA GLU A 126 5.25 15.49 1.67
C GLU A 126 4.79 14.13 1.15
N GLN A 127 3.50 13.84 1.28
CA GLN A 127 2.92 12.61 0.76
C GLN A 127 3.02 12.51 -0.76
N ALA A 128 2.81 13.62 -1.47
CA ALA A 128 2.94 13.67 -2.93
C ALA A 128 4.40 13.53 -3.41
N GLU A 129 5.39 14.06 -2.68
CA GLU A 129 6.81 13.84 -2.93
C GLU A 129 7.18 12.36 -2.71
N VAL A 130 6.75 11.76 -1.59
CA VAL A 130 7.01 10.34 -1.28
C VAL A 130 6.39 9.39 -2.31
N GLN A 131 5.22 9.72 -2.84
CA GLN A 131 4.54 8.95 -3.88
C GLN A 131 5.11 9.19 -5.29
N GLY A 132 6.07 10.12 -5.44
CA GLY A 132 6.68 10.45 -6.72
C GLY A 132 5.78 11.24 -7.66
N MET A 133 4.74 11.90 -7.13
CA MET A 133 3.87 12.80 -7.91
C MET A 133 4.50 14.19 -8.06
N LEU A 134 5.22 14.67 -7.04
CA LEU A 134 5.90 15.96 -7.05
C LEU A 134 7.41 15.80 -6.99
N VAL A 135 8.11 16.69 -7.69
CA VAL A 135 9.55 16.89 -7.54
C VAL A 135 9.83 18.32 -7.11
N ARG A 136 10.66 18.48 -6.08
CA ARG A 136 11.11 19.81 -5.63
C ARG A 136 12.11 20.38 -6.63
N ILE A 137 11.77 21.53 -7.22
CA ILE A 137 12.66 22.24 -8.15
C ILE A 137 13.44 23.36 -7.46
N SER A 138 12.88 23.95 -6.41
CA SER A 138 13.52 24.93 -5.54
C SER A 138 12.75 25.03 -4.22
N GLU A 139 13.26 25.79 -3.26
CA GLU A 139 12.58 25.98 -1.98
C GLU A 139 11.16 26.54 -2.18
N GLY A 140 10.15 25.82 -1.64
CA GLY A 140 8.74 26.20 -1.76
C GLY A 140 8.12 26.01 -3.14
N ARG A 141 8.80 25.35 -4.09
CA ARG A 141 8.32 25.15 -5.47
C ARG A 141 8.47 23.70 -5.91
N TRP A 142 7.37 23.14 -6.39
CA TRP A 142 7.27 21.76 -6.87
C TRP A 142 6.77 21.70 -8.30
N MET A 143 7.22 20.69 -9.04
CA MET A 143 6.72 20.37 -10.36
C MET A 143 6.03 19.01 -10.31
N LEU A 144 4.87 18.90 -10.97
CA LEU A 144 4.20 17.62 -11.12
C LEU A 144 4.95 16.74 -12.13
N LEU A 145 5.20 15.49 -11.76
CA LEU A 145 5.69 14.45 -12.65
C LEU A 145 4.49 13.73 -13.28
N GLU A 146 4.45 13.69 -14.62
CA GLU A 146 3.46 12.94 -15.42
C GLU A 146 3.90 11.51 -15.70
#